data_AF-A0A851LWR5-F1
#
_entry.id   AF-A0A851LWR5-F1
#
_cell.length_a   1.000
_cell.length_b   1.000
_cell.length_c   1.000
_cell.angle_alpha   90.00
_cell.angle_beta   90.00
_cell.angle_gamma   90.00
#
_symmetry.space_group_name_H-M   'P 1'
#
loop_
_entity.id
_entity.type
_entity.pdbx_description
1 polymer ?
#
loop_
_entity_poly.entity_id
_entity_poly.type
_entity_poly.pdbx_seq_one_letter_code
_entity_poly.pdbx_strand_id
1 'polypeptide(L)'
;ALSEVLAAEAVSCLNRAMAALRDIWEEIGIPEEQRLERTEVVKKHIKNLLGMMVAEEESLKERLLKSIAMCRKELDILCRELHLDPFEAEEESTILQMEKNLRTRVEVLLKQKKDRKQELKTLREQDQDLCDILCTTPFCIDSDAVPSLEDLDRYRRHLASLTAEK
;
A
#
# COMPACT_ATOMS: atom_id res chain seq x y z
N ALA A 1 9.78 20.65 16.66
CA ALA A 1 9.66 19.20 16.92
C ALA A 1 11.00 18.63 17.38
N LEU A 2 11.05 17.47 18.06
CA LEU A 2 12.30 16.85 18.53
C LEU A 2 13.32 16.62 17.39
N SER A 3 12.85 16.31 16.17
CA SER A 3 13.68 16.17 14.98
C SER A 3 14.45 17.43 14.59
N GLU A 4 13.83 18.61 14.74
CA GLU A 4 14.47 19.90 14.44
C GLU A 4 15.57 20.24 15.44
N VAL A 5 15.36 19.89 16.72
CA VAL A 5 16.37 20.06 17.77
C VAL A 5 17.59 19.17 17.48
N LEU A 6 17.36 17.90 17.11
CA LEU A 6 18.43 16.98 16.73
C LEU A 6 19.18 17.43 15.47
N ALA A 7 18.48 18.00 14.49
CA ALA A 7 19.12 18.57 13.30
C ALA A 7 20.04 19.76 13.67
N ALA A 8 19.59 20.64 14.55
CA ALA A 8 20.42 21.75 15.04
C ALA A 8 21.64 21.25 15.84
N GLU A 9 21.47 20.21 16.65
CA GLU A 9 22.57 19.57 17.39
C GLU A 9 23.61 18.96 16.45
N ALA A 10 23.20 18.28 15.38
CA ALA A 10 24.10 17.72 14.38
C ALA A 10 24.97 18.80 13.70
N VAL A 11 24.37 19.94 13.34
CA VAL A 11 25.11 21.09 12.78
C VAL A 11 26.10 21.67 13.80
N SER A 12 25.69 21.80 15.06
CA SER A 12 26.56 22.27 16.15
C SER A 12 27.77 21.34 16.37
N CYS A 13 27.54 20.02 16.35
CA CYS A 13 28.59 19.02 16.45
C CYS A 13 29.61 19.14 15.30
N LEU A 14 29.13 19.25 14.06
CA LEU A 14 29.98 19.47 12.89
C LEU A 14 30.83 20.74 13.02
N ASN A 15 30.22 21.86 13.40
CA ASN A 15 30.92 23.12 13.57
C ASN A 15 32.02 23.03 14.63
N ARG A 16 31.73 22.36 15.76
CA ARG A 16 32.72 22.15 16.84
C ARG A 16 33.88 21.28 16.35
N ALA A 17 33.60 20.20 15.62
CA ALA A 17 34.63 19.33 15.07
C ALA A 17 35.51 20.06 14.05
N MET A 18 34.92 20.85 13.16
CA MET A 18 35.65 21.67 12.19
C MET A 18 36.51 22.76 12.86
N ALA A 19 36.02 23.37 13.94
CA ALA A 19 36.79 24.31 14.73
C ALA A 19 38.01 23.63 15.37
N ALA A 20 37.83 22.48 16.01
CA ALA A 20 38.94 21.72 16.59
C ALA A 20 39.98 21.28 15.53
N LEU A 21 39.54 20.86 14.35
CA LEU A 21 40.45 20.54 13.23
C LEU A 21 41.29 21.75 12.82
N ARG A 22 40.67 22.93 12.70
CA ARG A 22 41.37 24.17 12.37
C ARG A 22 42.42 24.50 13.44
N ASP A 23 42.04 24.44 14.72
CA ASP A 23 42.95 24.76 15.83
C ASP A 23 44.18 23.81 15.82
N ILE A 24 43.97 22.51 15.56
CA ILE A 24 45.06 21.52 15.39
C ILE A 24 45.93 21.86 14.17
N TRP A 25 45.33 22.21 13.04
CA TRP A 25 46.10 22.55 11.83
C TRP A 25 46.93 23.83 11.99
N GLU A 26 46.44 24.78 12.79
CA GLU A 26 47.19 25.97 13.19
C GLU A 26 48.37 25.63 14.09
N GLU A 27 48.15 24.79 15.10
CA GLU A 27 49.20 24.35 16.03
C GLU A 27 50.33 23.58 15.32
N ILE A 28 49.99 22.74 14.34
CA ILE A 28 50.98 21.98 13.53
C ILE A 28 51.65 22.86 12.46
N GLY A 29 51.04 23.98 12.06
CA GLY A 29 51.54 24.83 10.98
C GLY A 29 51.23 24.31 9.57
N ILE A 30 50.10 23.62 9.38
CA ILE A 30 49.68 23.12 8.05
C ILE A 30 49.32 24.30 7.13
N PRO A 31 49.83 24.39 5.89
CA PRO A 31 49.50 25.46 4.94
C PRO A 31 48.02 25.48 4.55
N GLU A 32 47.50 26.67 4.22
CA GLU A 32 46.09 26.89 3.89
C GLU A 32 45.58 26.02 2.73
N GLU A 33 46.41 25.82 1.70
CA GLU A 33 46.05 24.97 0.55
C GLU A 33 45.72 23.53 0.98
N GLN A 34 46.51 22.96 1.89
CA GLN A 34 46.25 21.61 2.42
C GLN A 34 45.02 21.57 3.33
N ARG A 35 44.73 22.65 4.08
CA ARG A 35 43.51 22.76 4.90
C ARG A 35 42.27 22.81 4.02
N LEU A 36 42.35 23.54 2.90
CA LEU A 36 41.29 23.62 1.89
C LEU A 36 41.00 22.24 1.32
N GLU A 37 42.04 21.51 0.88
CA GLU A 37 41.90 20.15 0.33
C GLU A 37 41.22 19.20 1.32
N ARG A 38 41.66 19.19 2.58
CA ARG A 38 41.08 18.35 3.65
C ARG A 38 39.62 18.73 3.93
N THR A 39 39.32 20.02 3.96
CA THR A 39 37.95 20.53 4.17
C THR A 39 37.04 20.19 3.00
N GLU A 40 37.55 20.22 1.77
CA GLU A 40 36.79 19.85 0.58
C GLU A 40 36.40 18.37 0.60
N VAL A 41 37.29 17.49 1.08
CA VAL A 41 36.97 16.07 1.30
C VAL A 41 35.82 15.92 2.30
N VAL A 42 35.85 16.62 3.44
CA VAL A 42 34.74 16.61 4.42
C VAL A 42 33.44 17.10 3.79
N LYS A 43 33.47 18.25 3.08
CA LYS A 43 32.31 18.82 2.39
C LYS A 43 31.71 17.83 1.40
N LYS A 44 32.55 17.15 0.63
CA LYS A 44 32.12 16.12 -0.34
C LYS A 44 31.42 14.96 0.34
N HIS A 45 31.97 14.44 1.44
CA HIS A 45 31.35 13.33 2.18
C HIS A 45 29.97 13.72 2.74
N ILE A 46 29.87 14.90 3.35
CA ILE A 46 28.59 15.40 3.90
C ILE A 46 27.57 15.60 2.79
N LYS A 47 27.96 16.27 1.70
CA LYS A 47 27.08 16.51 0.55
C LYS A 47 26.55 15.20 -0.04
N ASN A 48 27.43 14.21 -0.20
CA ASN A 48 27.04 12.91 -0.74
C ASN A 48 26.06 12.20 0.19
N LEU A 49 26.32 12.17 1.50
CA LEU A 49 25.44 11.54 2.47
C LEU A 49 24.04 12.17 2.47
N LEU A 50 23.97 13.50 2.60
CA LEU A 50 22.70 14.23 2.60
C LEU A 50 21.95 14.06 1.27
N GLY A 51 22.68 14.07 0.14
CA GLY A 51 22.10 13.82 -1.18
C GLY A 51 21.47 12.42 -1.29
N MET A 52 22.14 11.39 -0.76
CA MET A 52 21.59 10.02 -0.74
C MET A 52 20.33 9.94 0.11
N MET A 53 20.33 10.54 1.32
CA MET A 53 19.16 10.54 2.21
C MET A 53 17.95 11.22 1.55
N VAL A 54 18.15 12.38 0.93
CA VAL A 54 17.07 13.10 0.23
C VAL A 54 16.54 12.26 -0.94
N ALA A 55 17.42 11.68 -1.74
CA ALA A 55 17.01 10.84 -2.88
C ALA A 55 16.21 9.60 -2.44
N GLU A 56 16.56 9.00 -1.30
CA GLU A 56 15.83 7.86 -0.74
C GLU A 56 14.40 8.26 -0.32
N GLU A 57 14.24 9.39 0.36
CA GLU A 57 12.93 9.90 0.77
C GLU A 57 12.07 10.35 -0.42
N GLU A 58 12.68 10.97 -1.45
CA GLU A 58 12.00 11.30 -2.71
C GLU A 58 11.51 10.04 -3.43
N SER A 59 12.36 9.01 -3.51
CA SER A 59 12.02 7.70 -4.08
C SER A 59 10.90 7.01 -3.29
N LEU A 60 10.92 7.07 -1.95
CA LEU A 60 9.84 6.57 -1.12
C LEU A 60 8.53 7.29 -1.41
N LYS A 61 8.54 8.63 -1.47
CA LYS A 61 7.36 9.44 -1.81
C LYS A 61 6.80 9.06 -3.18
N GLU A 62 7.65 8.93 -4.20
CA GLU A 62 7.23 8.55 -5.55
C GLU A 62 6.60 7.14 -5.57
N ARG A 63 7.21 6.18 -4.88
CA ARG A 63 6.65 4.81 -4.75
C ARG A 63 5.28 4.81 -4.07
N LEU A 64 5.09 5.59 -3.01
CA LEU A 64 3.79 5.71 -2.33
C LEU A 64 2.73 6.31 -3.26
N LEU A 65 3.06 7.36 -4.02
CA LEU A 65 2.12 7.96 -4.96
C LEU A 65 1.75 7.00 -6.09
N LYS A 66 2.71 6.23 -6.62
CA LYS A 66 2.44 5.15 -7.58
C LYS A 66 1.53 4.07 -6.98
N SER A 67 1.80 3.65 -5.74
CA SER A 67 0.95 2.67 -5.02
C SER A 67 -0.49 3.18 -4.87
N ILE A 68 -0.68 4.43 -4.44
CA ILE A 68 -1.99 5.08 -4.34
C ILE A 68 -2.73 5.05 -5.69
N ALA A 69 -2.05 5.44 -6.78
CA ALA A 69 -2.66 5.46 -8.10
C ALA A 69 -3.09 4.06 -8.58
N MET A 70 -2.29 3.03 -8.30
CA MET A 70 -2.63 1.64 -8.60
C MET A 70 -3.81 1.16 -7.75
N CYS A 71 -3.77 1.37 -6.44
CA CYS A 71 -4.84 0.97 -5.53
C CYS A 71 -6.17 1.64 -5.90
N ARG A 72 -6.18 2.92 -6.28
CA ARG A 72 -7.40 3.61 -6.73
C ARG A 72 -8.02 2.96 -7.97
N LYS A 73 -7.20 2.60 -8.96
CA LYS A 73 -7.67 1.89 -10.16
C LYS A 73 -8.22 0.51 -9.82
N GLU A 74 -7.55 -0.21 -8.94
CA GLU A 74 -7.98 -1.53 -8.51
C GLU A 74 -9.28 -1.47 -7.70
N LEU A 75 -9.45 -0.50 -6.81
CA LEU A 75 -10.71 -0.27 -6.09
C LEU A 75 -11.87 0.04 -7.03
N ASP A 76 -11.66 0.88 -8.05
CA ASP A 76 -12.70 1.18 -9.04
C ASP A 76 -13.16 -0.10 -9.79
N ILE A 77 -12.21 -0.96 -10.18
CA ILE A 77 -12.53 -2.26 -10.78
C ILE A 77 -13.31 -3.15 -9.79
N LEU A 78 -12.82 -3.28 -8.56
CA LEU A 78 -13.43 -4.15 -7.55
C LEU A 78 -14.81 -3.66 -7.14
N CYS A 79 -15.04 -2.35 -7.00
CA CYS A 79 -16.36 -1.79 -6.72
C CYS A 79 -17.34 -2.13 -7.84
N ARG A 80 -16.95 -2.00 -9.11
CA ARG A 80 -17.81 -2.37 -10.25
C ARG A 80 -18.14 -3.86 -10.26
N GLU A 81 -17.14 -4.72 -10.07
CA GLU A 81 -17.36 -6.17 -10.04
C GLU A 81 -18.23 -6.62 -8.86
N LEU A 82 -18.06 -5.99 -7.69
CA LEU A 82 -18.83 -6.32 -6.48
C LEU A 82 -20.19 -5.62 -6.40
N HIS A 83 -20.51 -4.76 -7.37
CA HIS A 83 -21.70 -3.91 -7.40
C HIS A 83 -21.81 -3.02 -6.15
N LEU A 84 -20.68 -2.43 -5.74
CA LEU A 84 -20.58 -1.49 -4.62
C LEU A 84 -20.47 -0.06 -5.14
N ASP A 85 -20.88 0.89 -4.29
CA ASP A 85 -20.72 2.31 -4.58
C ASP A 85 -19.24 2.68 -4.84
N PRO A 86 -18.98 3.66 -5.71
CA PRO A 86 -17.64 4.18 -5.94
C PRO A 86 -16.98 4.63 -4.64
N PHE A 87 -15.68 4.37 -4.52
CA PHE A 87 -14.92 4.80 -3.35
C PHE A 87 -14.61 6.29 -3.40
N GLU A 88 -15.10 7.05 -2.42
CA GLU A 88 -14.68 8.43 -2.17
C GLU A 88 -13.50 8.44 -1.21
N ALA A 89 -12.35 8.96 -1.65
CA ALA A 89 -11.18 9.07 -0.80
C ALA A 89 -11.30 10.30 0.11
N GLU A 90 -11.09 10.14 1.42
CA GLU A 90 -10.95 11.26 2.35
C GLU A 90 -9.75 12.15 1.97
N GLU A 91 -10.03 13.39 1.56
CA GLU A 91 -9.03 14.33 1.06
C GLU A 91 -8.03 14.80 2.14
N GLU A 92 -8.35 14.65 3.43
CA GLU A 92 -7.58 15.21 4.55
C GLU A 92 -6.49 14.30 5.13
N SER A 93 -6.11 13.21 4.44
CA SER A 93 -5.12 12.25 4.96
C SER A 93 -3.70 12.45 4.40
N THR A 94 -2.69 12.11 5.20
CA THR A 94 -1.29 12.12 4.75
C THR A 94 -1.04 11.05 3.68
N ILE A 95 -0.02 11.23 2.83
CA ILE A 95 0.30 10.29 1.73
C ILE A 95 0.44 8.85 2.26
N LEU A 96 1.18 8.65 3.36
CA LEU A 96 1.40 7.32 3.92
C LEU A 96 0.10 6.69 4.47
N GLN A 97 -0.74 7.50 5.13
CA GLN A 97 -2.01 7.02 5.65
C GLN A 97 -3.01 6.70 4.53
N MET A 98 -3.09 7.55 3.51
CA MET A 98 -3.90 7.34 2.32
C MET A 98 -3.52 6.03 1.61
N GLU A 99 -2.23 5.80 1.38
CA GLU A 99 -1.73 4.57 0.75
C GLU A 99 -2.12 3.33 1.57
N LYS A 100 -1.91 3.36 2.87
CA LYS A 100 -2.28 2.27 3.79
C LYS A 100 -3.78 1.99 3.73
N ASN A 101 -4.62 3.02 3.82
CA ASN A 101 -6.08 2.89 3.81
C ASN A 101 -6.58 2.26 2.51
N LEU A 102 -6.09 2.75 1.36
CA LEU A 102 -6.46 2.24 0.05
C LEU A 102 -6.06 0.77 -0.11
N ARG A 103 -4.83 0.41 0.27
CA ARG A 103 -4.33 -0.97 0.18
C ARG A 103 -5.12 -1.93 1.08
N THR A 104 -5.38 -1.55 2.33
CA THR A 104 -6.24 -2.36 3.21
C THR A 104 -7.65 -2.53 2.64
N ARG A 105 -8.20 -1.50 1.99
CA ARG A 105 -9.52 -1.61 1.36
C ARG A 105 -9.50 -2.55 0.16
N VAL A 106 -8.47 -2.50 -0.68
CA VAL A 106 -8.27 -3.44 -1.80
C VAL A 106 -8.25 -4.88 -1.28
N GLU A 107 -7.47 -5.15 -0.23
CA GLU A 107 -7.37 -6.49 0.39
C GLU A 107 -8.74 -6.99 0.87
N VAL A 108 -9.53 -6.13 1.52
CA VAL A 108 -10.88 -6.47 1.98
C VAL A 108 -11.80 -6.80 0.81
N LEU A 109 -11.81 -5.99 -0.25
CA LEU A 109 -12.67 -6.22 -1.41
C LEU A 109 -12.26 -7.45 -2.22
N LEU A 110 -10.95 -7.70 -2.38
CA LEU A 110 -10.44 -8.93 -2.98
C LEU A 110 -10.89 -10.17 -2.19
N LYS A 111 -10.84 -10.10 -0.86
CA LYS A 111 -11.34 -11.17 -0.01
C LYS A 111 -12.84 -11.38 -0.23
N GLN A 112 -13.65 -10.31 -0.22
CA GLN A 112 -15.09 -10.42 -0.49
C GLN A 112 -15.37 -11.03 -1.87
N LYS A 113 -14.66 -10.62 -2.92
CA LYS A 113 -14.78 -11.20 -4.27
C LYS A 113 -14.49 -12.70 -4.25
N LYS A 114 -13.40 -13.10 -3.59
CA LYS A 114 -13.00 -14.51 -3.46
C LYS A 114 -14.07 -15.31 -2.71
N ASP A 115 -14.54 -14.79 -1.58
CA ASP A 115 -15.52 -15.46 -0.73
C ASP A 115 -16.86 -15.66 -1.48
N ARG A 116 -17.35 -14.64 -2.19
CA ARG A 116 -18.57 -14.73 -3.02
C ARG A 116 -18.43 -15.77 -4.15
N LYS A 117 -17.29 -15.79 -4.84
CA LYS A 117 -17.04 -16.79 -5.90
C LYS A 117 -16.92 -18.20 -5.35
N GLN A 118 -16.26 -18.36 -4.20
CA GLN A 118 -16.13 -19.66 -3.55
C GLN A 118 -17.48 -20.17 -3.04
N GLU A 119 -18.30 -19.30 -2.48
CA GLU A 119 -19.64 -19.67 -2.06
C GLU A 119 -20.51 -20.14 -3.24
N LEU A 120 -20.53 -19.38 -4.35
CA LEU A 120 -21.25 -19.80 -5.54
C LEU A 120 -20.81 -21.17 -6.04
N LYS A 121 -19.51 -21.45 -6.02
CA LYS A 121 -18.98 -22.76 -6.38
C LYS A 121 -19.58 -23.86 -5.50
N THR A 122 -19.56 -23.66 -4.18
CA THR A 122 -20.13 -24.62 -3.22
C THR A 122 -21.64 -24.80 -3.40
N LEU A 123 -22.40 -23.72 -3.62
CA LEU A 123 -23.84 -23.79 -3.85
C LEU A 123 -24.17 -24.57 -5.12
N ARG A 124 -23.39 -24.38 -6.20
CA ARG A 124 -23.55 -25.14 -7.45
C ARG A 124 -23.24 -26.61 -7.31
N GLU A 125 -22.18 -26.96 -6.58
CA GLU A 125 -21.85 -28.36 -6.30
C GLU A 125 -23.02 -29.05 -5.57
N GLN A 126 -23.60 -28.39 -4.56
CA GLN A 126 -24.78 -28.90 -3.84
C GLN A 126 -26.03 -29.01 -4.73
N ASP A 127 -26.24 -28.02 -5.59
CA ASP A 127 -27.40 -27.98 -6.48
C ASP A 127 -27.35 -29.08 -7.52
N GLN A 128 -26.17 -29.33 -8.09
CA GLN A 128 -25.95 -30.41 -9.04
C GLN A 128 -26.25 -31.77 -8.37
N ASP A 129 -25.71 -32.01 -7.17
CA ASP A 129 -25.94 -33.26 -6.45
C ASP A 129 -27.43 -33.50 -6.16
N LEU A 130 -28.19 -32.46 -5.80
CA LEU A 130 -29.63 -32.56 -5.56
C LEU A 130 -30.42 -32.76 -6.85
N CYS A 131 -30.08 -32.01 -7.91
CA CYS A 131 -30.73 -32.13 -9.21
C CYS A 131 -30.52 -33.50 -9.84
N ASP A 132 -29.34 -34.10 -9.66
CA ASP A 132 -29.04 -35.46 -10.13
C ASP A 132 -29.93 -36.51 -9.42
N ILE A 133 -30.26 -36.30 -8.15
CA ILE A 133 -31.16 -37.19 -7.38
C ILE A 133 -32.62 -36.98 -7.77
N LEU A 134 -33.05 -35.73 -7.93
CA LEU A 134 -34.44 -35.36 -8.18
C LEU A 134 -34.82 -35.36 -9.67
N CYS A 135 -33.85 -35.59 -10.56
CA CYS A 135 -34.00 -35.50 -12.00
C CYS A 135 -34.50 -34.12 -12.47
N THR A 136 -34.07 -33.06 -11.80
CA THR A 136 -34.38 -31.65 -12.12
C THR A 136 -33.20 -30.95 -12.77
N THR A 137 -33.41 -29.73 -13.27
CA THR A 137 -32.33 -28.92 -13.86
C THR A 137 -31.75 -27.95 -12.84
N PRO A 138 -30.41 -27.81 -12.75
CA PRO A 138 -29.75 -26.87 -11.85
C PRO A 138 -30.16 -25.41 -12.06
N PHE A 139 -30.11 -24.63 -10.99
CA PHE A 139 -30.35 -23.20 -11.01
C PHE A 139 -29.22 -22.45 -11.73
N CYS A 140 -29.58 -21.54 -12.63
CA CYS A 140 -28.62 -20.83 -13.46
C CYS A 140 -28.43 -19.38 -13.00
N ILE A 141 -27.19 -19.03 -12.69
CA ILE A 141 -26.69 -17.65 -12.64
C ILE A 141 -25.40 -17.57 -13.45
N ASP A 142 -24.99 -16.37 -13.87
CA ASP A 142 -23.74 -16.16 -14.59
C ASP A 142 -22.53 -16.70 -13.78
N SER A 143 -21.76 -17.59 -14.39
CA SER A 143 -20.58 -18.25 -13.79
C SER A 143 -19.32 -17.40 -13.83
N ASP A 144 -19.23 -16.54 -14.82
CA ASP A 144 -17.98 -15.84 -15.11
C ASP A 144 -17.91 -14.53 -14.33
N ALA A 145 -19.08 -13.92 -14.08
CA ALA A 145 -19.26 -12.76 -13.22
C ALA A 145 -19.08 -13.06 -11.72
N VAL A 146 -18.81 -12.01 -10.94
CA VAL A 146 -18.89 -12.08 -9.47
C VAL A 146 -20.37 -11.98 -9.08
N PRO A 147 -20.93 -12.96 -8.35
CA PRO A 147 -22.34 -12.92 -7.98
C PRO A 147 -22.61 -11.77 -7.01
N SER A 148 -23.75 -11.11 -7.16
CA SER A 148 -24.24 -10.16 -6.15
C SER A 148 -24.70 -10.91 -4.90
N LEU A 149 -24.87 -10.19 -3.79
CA LEU A 149 -25.43 -10.79 -2.57
C LEU A 149 -26.87 -11.29 -2.81
N GLU A 150 -27.64 -10.57 -3.62
CA GLU A 150 -29.00 -10.98 -4.01
C GLU A 150 -29.01 -12.25 -4.86
N ASP A 151 -28.01 -12.45 -5.73
CA ASP A 151 -27.88 -13.69 -6.50
C ASP A 151 -27.60 -14.88 -5.59
N LEU A 152 -26.67 -14.73 -4.64
CA LEU A 152 -26.36 -15.77 -3.67
C LEU A 152 -27.59 -16.08 -2.79
N ASP A 153 -28.34 -15.07 -2.34
CA ASP A 153 -29.57 -15.28 -1.57
C ASP A 153 -30.69 -15.93 -2.36
N ARG A 154 -30.82 -15.62 -3.66
CA ARG A 154 -31.74 -16.32 -4.55
C ARG A 154 -31.36 -17.79 -4.68
N TYR A 155 -30.07 -18.08 -4.86
CA TYR A 155 -29.56 -19.45 -4.96
C TYR A 155 -29.80 -20.24 -3.66
N ARG A 156 -29.44 -19.66 -2.50
CA ARG A 156 -29.68 -20.30 -1.19
C ARG A 156 -31.16 -20.65 -0.98
N ARG A 157 -32.08 -19.76 -1.37
CA ARG A 157 -33.53 -20.01 -1.29
C ARG A 157 -33.97 -21.14 -2.23
N HIS A 158 -33.44 -21.19 -3.45
CA HIS A 158 -33.71 -22.29 -4.38
C HIS A 158 -33.28 -23.64 -3.81
N LEU A 159 -32.04 -23.73 -3.30
CA LEU A 159 -31.53 -24.95 -2.66
C LEU A 159 -32.38 -25.36 -1.45
N ALA A 160 -32.82 -24.40 -0.63
CA ALA A 160 -33.70 -24.67 0.50
C ALA A 160 -35.05 -25.25 0.06
N SER A 161 -35.66 -24.72 -1.02
CA SER A 161 -36.89 -25.32 -1.58
C SER A 161 -36.65 -26.72 -2.13
N LEU A 162 -35.56 -26.92 -2.87
CA LEU A 162 -35.23 -28.19 -3.49
C LEU A 162 -34.94 -29.28 -2.44
N THR A 163 -34.29 -28.90 -1.35
CA THR A 163 -34.03 -29.80 -0.21
C THR A 163 -35.31 -30.16 0.55
N ALA A 164 -36.31 -29.27 0.57
CA ALA A 164 -37.61 -29.57 1.19
C ALA A 164 -38.49 -30.51 0.35
N GLU A 165 -38.21 -30.63 -0.95
CA GLU A 165 -38.90 -31.54 -1.88
C GLU A 165 -38.26 -32.94 -1.93
N LYS A 166 -37.04 -33.10 -1.40
CA LYS A 166 -36.32 -34.37 -1.26
C LYS A 166 -36.85 -35.19 -0.07
#